data_AF-A0A7C4XAH0-F1
#
_entry.id   AF-A0A7C4XAH0-F1
#
_cell.length_a   1.000
_cell.length_b   1.000
_cell.length_c   1.000
_cell.angle_alpha   90.00
_cell.angle_beta   90.00
_cell.angle_gamma   90.00
#
_symmetry.space_group_name_H-M   'P 1'
#
loop_
_entity.id
_entity.type
_entity.pdbx_description
1 polymer ?
#
loop_
_entity_poly.entity_id
_entity_poly.type
_entity_poly.pdbx_seq_one_letter_code
_entity_poly.pdbx_strand_id
1 'polypeptide(L)'
;ALVENKWVNGKVIQRVIKYIGKEIKGKIIRRVRTDEVQVKAVKQYADVLVIHKLARMLDLERLLGEQGKLILAFVYSHLLERPSIRKLEEWFYHTEIPALLGLGEISTSKLYETLSELSERDFSQLEAEIYSRLKGYERSESSAIIDVTDTYFEGNSLDGKLRRGKDGKYRHLIQIGLGVTECYGFPIMMQIYPGNVSNLMIFKDLSVRLQERGFKSLIIDRGMGSEENIKDILRAKMRVISGLKRTPYLKRRFLEKISREEIYSINNRVKLKNTSVYIKWFSYLGGDLIVVYNPHLESVRRELVYERKGSDEEARYVGYSFIYHNTMFSPDEVVRKYYEKEIVDRAFKKLKGILSLRPVRVWLKEHIEGHVKVCYLSYALLSLLEYHLKNFDLSALELLEKLKRGYKVYLKDAKTDFSWETTVVLEKKLYKILNYLDLVYKKG
;
A
#
# COMPACT_ATOMS: atom_id res chain seq x y z
N ALA A 1 -4.16 -8.74 -51.92
CA ALA A 1 -4.45 -10.19 -51.76
C ALA A 1 -3.19 -10.97 -52.10
N LEU A 2 -3.01 -12.19 -51.58
CA LEU A 2 -1.93 -13.10 -52.02
C LEU A 2 -2.39 -13.70 -53.34
N VAL A 3 -1.64 -13.47 -54.41
CA VAL A 3 -1.96 -13.94 -55.77
C VAL A 3 -0.82 -14.80 -56.29
N GLU A 4 -1.16 -15.90 -56.96
CA GLU A 4 -0.24 -16.72 -57.74
C GLU A 4 -0.39 -16.34 -59.20
N ASN A 5 0.73 -16.19 -59.91
CA ASN A 5 0.69 -16.04 -61.36
C ASN A 5 0.77 -17.43 -62.00
N LYS A 6 -0.25 -17.83 -62.76
CA LYS A 6 -0.25 -19.08 -63.53
C LYS A 6 -0.34 -18.78 -65.02
N TRP A 7 0.53 -19.40 -65.81
CA TRP A 7 0.51 -19.30 -67.27
C TRP A 7 -0.50 -20.30 -67.85
N VAL A 8 -1.46 -19.81 -68.64
CA VAL A 8 -2.42 -20.64 -69.37
C VAL A 8 -2.56 -20.07 -70.79
N ASN A 9 -2.29 -20.89 -71.81
CA ASN A 9 -2.39 -20.53 -73.22
C ASN A 9 -1.69 -19.20 -73.59
N GLY A 10 -0.46 -19.01 -73.12
CA GLY A 10 0.35 -17.83 -73.42
C GLY A 10 -0.06 -16.54 -72.70
N LYS A 11 -1.04 -16.59 -71.78
CA LYS A 11 -1.45 -15.44 -70.96
C LYS A 11 -1.22 -15.72 -69.47
N VAL A 12 -0.73 -14.71 -68.75
CA VAL A 12 -0.60 -14.74 -67.29
C VAL A 12 -1.99 -14.53 -66.69
N ILE A 13 -2.50 -15.53 -65.99
CA ILE A 13 -3.74 -15.46 -65.22
C ILE A 13 -3.36 -15.39 -63.73
N GLN A 14 -3.83 -14.34 -63.05
CA GLN A 14 -3.62 -14.20 -61.61
C GLN A 14 -4.69 -14.98 -60.85
N ARG A 15 -4.28 -16.01 -60.10
CA ARG A 15 -5.14 -16.76 -59.19
C ARG A 15 -5.02 -16.17 -57.80
N VAL A 16 -6.12 -15.66 -57.24
CA VAL A 16 -6.14 -15.20 -55.84
C VAL A 16 -6.06 -16.42 -54.92
N ILE A 17 -4.89 -16.62 -54.28
CA ILE A 17 -4.65 -17.70 -53.30
C ILE A 17 -5.36 -17.37 -51.98
N LYS A 18 -5.22 -16.11 -51.51
CA LYS A 18 -5.75 -15.69 -50.22
C LYS A 18 -6.10 -14.21 -50.23
N TYR A 19 -7.38 -13.87 -50.02
CA TYR A 19 -7.77 -12.48 -49.83
C TYR A 19 -7.27 -11.96 -48.48
N ILE A 20 -6.35 -10.99 -48.46
CA ILE A 20 -5.67 -10.54 -47.21
C ILE A 20 -6.49 -9.43 -46.50
N GLY A 21 -7.31 -8.67 -47.22
CA GLY A 21 -8.10 -7.55 -46.69
C GLY A 21 -7.96 -6.27 -47.53
N LYS A 22 -8.66 -5.21 -47.16
CA LYS A 22 -8.53 -3.85 -47.72
C LYS A 22 -7.62 -3.03 -46.82
N GLU A 23 -6.58 -2.41 -47.37
CA GLU A 23 -5.72 -1.52 -46.59
C GLU A 23 -6.41 -0.16 -46.38
N ILE A 24 -6.65 0.22 -45.12
CA ILE A 24 -7.22 1.52 -44.75
C ILE A 24 -6.27 2.13 -43.72
N LYS A 25 -5.62 3.25 -44.07
CA LYS A 25 -4.64 3.95 -43.23
C LYS A 25 -3.50 3.04 -42.72
N GLY A 26 -2.93 2.21 -43.59
CA GLY A 26 -1.82 1.32 -43.25
C GLY A 26 -2.19 0.09 -42.41
N LYS A 27 -3.49 -0.16 -42.20
CA LYS A 27 -4.00 -1.38 -41.54
C LYS A 27 -4.82 -2.20 -42.51
N ILE A 28 -4.54 -3.48 -42.57
CA ILE A 28 -5.33 -4.44 -43.34
C ILE A 28 -6.66 -4.67 -42.60
N ILE A 29 -7.75 -4.17 -43.17
CA ILE A 29 -9.12 -4.36 -42.69
C ILE A 29 -9.76 -5.48 -43.49
N ARG A 30 -10.02 -6.61 -42.84
CA ARG A 30 -10.68 -7.78 -43.44
C ARG A 30 -12.10 -7.87 -42.89
N ARG A 31 -13.09 -8.04 -43.79
CA ARG A 31 -14.50 -8.17 -43.41
C ARG A 31 -14.73 -9.63 -43.01
N VAL A 32 -14.87 -9.89 -41.72
CA VAL A 32 -15.24 -11.21 -41.18
C VAL A 32 -16.75 -11.21 -40.95
N ARG A 33 -17.45 -12.29 -41.30
CA ARG A 33 -18.88 -12.40 -41.01
C ARG A 33 -19.07 -12.70 -39.52
N THR A 34 -20.04 -12.05 -38.88
CA THR A 34 -20.25 -12.15 -37.43
C THR A 34 -20.57 -13.57 -36.97
N ASP A 35 -21.27 -14.35 -37.80
CA ASP A 35 -21.61 -15.76 -37.58
C ASP A 35 -20.40 -16.72 -37.66
N GLU A 36 -19.29 -16.25 -38.22
CA GLU A 36 -18.05 -17.05 -38.41
C GLU A 36 -16.98 -16.70 -37.35
N VAL A 37 -17.30 -15.80 -36.40
CA VAL A 37 -16.38 -15.38 -35.34
C VAL A 37 -16.44 -16.34 -34.15
N GLN A 38 -15.29 -16.87 -33.75
CA GLN A 38 -15.14 -17.67 -32.54
C GLN A 38 -14.29 -16.96 -31.50
N VAL A 39 -14.70 -17.04 -30.23
CA VAL A 39 -13.92 -16.56 -29.10
C VAL A 39 -12.88 -17.61 -28.72
N LYS A 40 -11.59 -17.27 -28.84
CA LYS A 40 -10.48 -18.11 -28.40
C LYS A 40 -10.22 -18.00 -26.90
N ALA A 41 -10.25 -16.77 -26.39
CA ALA A 41 -9.98 -16.49 -24.99
C ALA A 41 -10.57 -15.14 -24.58
N VAL A 42 -10.91 -15.02 -23.30
CA VAL A 42 -11.27 -13.76 -22.65
C VAL A 42 -10.34 -13.62 -21.46
N LYS A 43 -9.61 -12.51 -21.39
CA LYS A 43 -8.58 -12.28 -20.37
C LYS A 43 -8.80 -10.96 -19.64
N GLN A 44 -8.64 -10.96 -18.33
CA GLN A 44 -8.66 -9.76 -17.49
C GLN A 44 -7.53 -8.81 -17.91
N TYR A 45 -7.82 -7.52 -18.11
CA TYR A 45 -6.90 -6.62 -18.80
C TYR A 45 -6.81 -5.19 -18.26
N ALA A 46 -7.92 -4.46 -18.12
CA ALA A 46 -7.86 -3.00 -17.92
C ALA A 46 -7.23 -2.58 -16.58
N ASP A 47 -7.53 -3.32 -15.52
CA ASP A 47 -6.91 -3.17 -14.20
C ASP A 47 -5.45 -3.64 -14.22
N VAL A 48 -5.14 -4.75 -14.90
CA VAL A 48 -3.76 -5.22 -15.11
C VAL A 48 -2.90 -4.15 -15.77
N LEU A 49 -3.43 -3.46 -16.78
CA LEU A 49 -2.74 -2.35 -17.45
C LEU A 49 -2.38 -1.22 -16.50
N VAL A 50 -3.30 -0.84 -15.60
CA VAL A 50 -3.05 0.22 -14.61
C VAL A 50 -1.96 -0.20 -13.65
N ILE A 51 -2.05 -1.41 -13.08
CA ILE A 51 -1.02 -1.91 -12.16
C ILE A 51 0.34 -2.03 -12.88
N HIS A 52 0.34 -2.51 -14.12
CA HIS A 52 1.56 -2.63 -14.92
C HIS A 52 2.20 -1.27 -15.23
N LYS A 53 1.40 -0.25 -15.56
CA LYS A 53 1.88 1.12 -15.74
C LYS A 53 2.56 1.65 -14.47
N LEU A 54 1.95 1.46 -13.31
CA LEU A 54 2.52 1.89 -12.04
C LEU A 54 3.84 1.16 -11.73
N ALA A 55 3.90 -0.15 -12.00
CA ALA A 55 5.13 -0.92 -11.83
C ALA A 55 6.26 -0.41 -12.72
N ARG A 56 5.96 0.02 -13.95
CA ARG A 56 6.93 0.68 -14.85
C ARG A 56 7.32 2.07 -14.37
N MET A 57 6.41 2.86 -13.81
CA MET A 57 6.72 4.16 -13.23
C MET A 57 7.68 4.06 -12.04
N LEU A 58 7.59 2.95 -11.29
CA LEU A 58 8.52 2.62 -10.21
C LEU A 58 9.71 1.75 -10.68
N ASP A 59 9.82 1.46 -11.98
CA ASP A 59 10.90 0.67 -12.59
C ASP A 59 11.14 -0.68 -11.89
N LEU A 60 10.07 -1.28 -11.36
CA LEU A 60 10.16 -2.43 -10.45
C LEU A 60 10.74 -3.66 -11.14
N GLU A 61 10.43 -3.88 -12.43
CA GLU A 61 10.93 -5.04 -13.16
C GLU A 61 12.46 -5.06 -13.17
N ARG A 62 13.08 -3.92 -13.50
CA ARG A 62 14.55 -3.78 -13.49
C ARG A 62 15.12 -3.88 -12.09
N LEU A 63 14.51 -3.19 -11.12
CA LEU A 63 14.98 -3.20 -9.73
C LEU A 63 14.94 -4.61 -9.10
N LEU A 64 13.94 -5.42 -9.47
CA LEU A 64 13.77 -6.77 -8.96
C LEU A 64 14.69 -7.79 -9.66
N GLY A 65 15.35 -7.44 -10.77
CA GLY A 65 16.36 -8.29 -11.41
C GLY A 65 15.77 -9.49 -12.13
N GLU A 66 16.50 -10.61 -12.13
CA GLU A 66 16.19 -11.79 -12.96
C GLU A 66 14.78 -12.36 -12.72
N GLN A 67 14.37 -12.50 -11.45
CA GLN A 67 13.02 -12.95 -11.10
C GLN A 67 11.97 -11.83 -11.10
N GLY A 68 12.32 -10.62 -11.55
CA GLY A 68 11.48 -9.44 -11.41
C GLY A 68 10.09 -9.60 -12.01
N LYS A 69 9.98 -10.29 -13.15
CA LYS A 69 8.70 -10.58 -13.79
C LYS A 69 7.82 -11.52 -12.96
N LEU A 70 8.38 -12.59 -12.39
CA LEU A 70 7.60 -13.50 -11.53
C LEU A 70 7.18 -12.81 -10.22
N ILE A 71 8.08 -12.03 -9.61
CA ILE A 71 7.75 -11.24 -8.42
C ILE A 71 6.64 -10.24 -8.74
N LEU A 72 6.69 -9.57 -9.90
CA LEU A 72 5.63 -8.67 -10.33
C LEU A 72 4.30 -9.40 -10.56
N ALA A 73 4.30 -10.62 -11.07
CA ALA A 73 3.08 -11.42 -11.20
C ALA A 73 2.44 -11.68 -9.82
N PHE A 74 3.23 -11.94 -8.77
CA PHE A 74 2.76 -12.02 -7.39
C PHE A 74 2.23 -10.68 -6.85
N VAL A 75 2.91 -9.57 -7.14
CA VAL A 75 2.46 -8.23 -6.74
C VAL A 75 1.12 -7.90 -7.40
N TYR A 76 0.95 -8.26 -8.67
CA TYR A 76 -0.29 -7.98 -9.40
C TYR A 76 -1.44 -8.84 -8.86
N SER A 77 -1.19 -10.10 -8.51
CA SER A 77 -2.21 -10.93 -7.84
C SER A 77 -2.61 -10.33 -6.50
N HIS A 78 -1.68 -9.83 -5.69
CA HIS A 78 -2.03 -9.19 -4.41
C HIS A 78 -2.88 -7.92 -4.54
N LEU A 79 -2.81 -7.23 -5.68
CA LEU A 79 -3.58 -6.01 -5.94
C LEU A 79 -4.93 -6.27 -6.60
N LEU A 80 -5.03 -7.31 -7.43
CA LEU A 80 -6.20 -7.60 -8.26
C LEU A 80 -7.07 -8.71 -7.68
N GLU A 81 -6.48 -9.88 -7.45
CA GLU A 81 -7.15 -11.03 -6.89
C GLU A 81 -6.11 -12.01 -6.33
N ARG A 82 -6.29 -12.42 -5.07
CA ARG A 82 -5.35 -13.29 -4.36
C ARG A 82 -5.90 -14.71 -4.21
N PRO A 83 -5.86 -15.55 -5.26
CA PRO A 83 -6.11 -16.97 -5.08
C PRO A 83 -4.97 -17.60 -4.27
N SER A 84 -5.18 -18.82 -3.76
CA SER A 84 -4.08 -19.60 -3.18
C SER A 84 -2.97 -19.81 -4.20
N ILE A 85 -1.70 -19.95 -3.77
CA ILE A 85 -0.57 -20.15 -4.69
C ILE A 85 -0.81 -21.31 -5.67
N ARG A 86 -1.42 -22.41 -5.20
CA ARG A 86 -1.80 -23.58 -6.03
C ARG A 86 -2.80 -23.29 -7.16
N LYS A 87 -3.49 -22.15 -7.09
CA LYS A 87 -4.48 -21.69 -8.07
C LYS A 87 -3.98 -20.49 -8.88
N LEU A 88 -2.80 -19.95 -8.55
CA LEU A 88 -2.25 -18.79 -9.27
C LEU A 88 -1.92 -19.17 -10.71
N GLU A 89 -1.36 -20.35 -10.93
CA GLU A 89 -1.05 -20.88 -12.26
C GLU A 89 -2.28 -20.88 -13.19
N GLU A 90 -3.38 -21.48 -12.74
CA GLU A 90 -4.67 -21.45 -13.47
C GLU A 90 -5.20 -20.01 -13.61
N TRP A 91 -5.16 -19.21 -12.55
CA TRP A 91 -5.66 -17.85 -12.58
C TRP A 91 -4.91 -16.98 -13.59
N PHE A 92 -3.58 -17.08 -13.66
CA PHE A 92 -2.75 -16.32 -14.59
C PHE A 92 -3.13 -16.58 -16.05
N TYR A 93 -3.56 -17.80 -16.40
CA TYR A 93 -4.04 -18.13 -17.74
C TYR A 93 -5.22 -17.25 -18.19
N HIS A 94 -6.06 -16.82 -17.24
CA HIS A 94 -7.23 -15.97 -17.48
C HIS A 94 -6.93 -14.46 -17.39
N THR A 95 -5.65 -14.07 -17.29
CA THR A 95 -5.23 -12.67 -17.20
C THR A 95 -4.25 -12.30 -18.31
N GLU A 96 -4.12 -11.01 -18.58
CA GLU A 96 -3.06 -10.46 -19.43
C GLU A 96 -1.72 -10.28 -18.70
N ILE A 97 -1.62 -10.70 -17.43
CA ILE A 97 -0.40 -10.56 -16.62
C ILE A 97 0.81 -11.25 -17.28
N PRO A 98 0.72 -12.53 -17.71
CA PRO A 98 1.87 -13.19 -18.32
C PRO A 98 2.30 -12.51 -19.62
N ALA A 99 1.34 -12.08 -20.44
CA ALA A 99 1.63 -11.42 -21.72
C ALA A 99 2.30 -10.05 -21.51
N LEU A 100 1.81 -9.23 -20.57
CA LEU A 100 2.38 -7.91 -20.29
C LEU A 100 3.76 -7.97 -19.65
N LEU A 101 4.03 -8.99 -18.84
CA LEU A 101 5.34 -9.21 -18.22
C LEU A 101 6.30 -10.00 -19.14
N GLY A 102 5.81 -10.57 -20.25
CA GLY A 102 6.59 -11.45 -21.12
C GLY A 102 7.05 -12.71 -20.37
N LEU A 103 6.13 -13.34 -19.62
CA LEU A 103 6.32 -14.60 -18.92
C LEU A 103 5.89 -15.76 -19.81
N GLY A 104 6.66 -16.86 -19.74
CA GLY A 104 6.25 -18.15 -20.28
C GLY A 104 5.28 -18.89 -19.36
N GLU A 105 5.33 -20.22 -19.38
CA GLU A 105 4.57 -21.04 -18.43
C GLU A 105 5.02 -20.77 -16.99
N ILE A 106 4.04 -20.58 -16.11
CA ILE A 106 4.26 -20.31 -14.68
C ILE A 106 3.83 -21.56 -13.92
N SER A 107 4.78 -22.26 -13.30
CA SER A 107 4.46 -23.42 -12.47
C SER A 107 4.36 -23.05 -11.00
N THR A 108 3.53 -23.79 -10.26
CA THR A 108 3.41 -23.65 -8.80
C THR A 108 4.76 -23.82 -8.06
N SER A 109 5.66 -24.69 -8.53
CA SER A 109 7.02 -24.84 -7.94
C SER A 109 7.82 -23.56 -8.04
N LYS A 110 7.86 -22.97 -9.25
CA LYS A 110 8.62 -21.75 -9.51
C LYS A 110 8.13 -20.58 -8.68
N LEU A 111 6.82 -20.53 -8.41
CA LEU A 111 6.21 -19.55 -7.52
C LEU A 111 6.70 -19.66 -6.07
N TYR A 112 6.87 -20.86 -5.52
CA TYR A 112 7.42 -21.03 -4.17
C TYR A 112 8.92 -20.71 -4.12
N GLU A 113 9.70 -21.18 -5.10
CA GLU A 113 11.14 -20.85 -5.22
C GLU A 113 11.35 -19.33 -5.24
N THR A 114 10.54 -18.61 -6.02
CA THR A 114 10.59 -17.14 -6.10
C THR A 114 10.35 -16.48 -4.73
N LEU A 115 9.46 -17.03 -3.90
CA LEU A 115 9.21 -16.49 -2.56
C LEU A 115 10.38 -16.73 -1.61
N SER A 116 11.01 -17.91 -1.67
CA SER A 116 12.22 -18.22 -0.88
C SER A 116 13.38 -17.33 -1.30
N GLU A 117 13.66 -17.19 -2.59
CA GLU A 117 14.72 -16.29 -3.10
C GLU A 117 14.47 -14.83 -2.70
N LEU A 118 13.21 -14.38 -2.79
CA LEU A 118 12.82 -13.04 -2.35
C LEU A 118 13.07 -12.85 -0.85
N SER A 119 12.90 -13.89 -0.04
CA SER A 119 13.11 -13.84 1.41
C SER A 119 14.58 -13.63 1.79
N GLU A 120 15.52 -14.22 1.04
CA GLU A 120 16.96 -14.12 1.31
C GLU A 120 17.57 -12.77 0.87
N ARG A 121 16.95 -12.11 -0.10
CA ARG A 121 17.46 -10.85 -0.65
C ARG A 121 17.42 -9.71 0.38
N ASP A 122 18.52 -8.96 0.52
CA ASP A 122 18.50 -7.69 1.26
C ASP A 122 17.56 -6.70 0.55
N PHE A 123 16.47 -6.39 1.24
CA PHE A 123 15.41 -5.55 0.71
C PHE A 123 15.72 -4.06 0.89
N SER A 124 16.68 -3.71 1.74
CA SER A 124 16.94 -2.32 2.15
C SER A 124 17.29 -1.42 0.98
N GLN A 125 18.17 -1.89 0.07
CA GLN A 125 18.54 -1.15 -1.14
C GLN A 125 17.36 -0.98 -2.09
N LEU A 126 16.55 -2.03 -2.26
CA LEU A 126 15.36 -1.99 -3.10
C LEU A 126 14.32 -1.00 -2.56
N GLU A 127 14.08 -0.99 -1.25
CA GLU A 127 13.20 0.00 -0.61
C GLU A 127 13.70 1.44 -0.82
N ALA A 128 15.01 1.68 -0.71
CA ALA A 128 15.60 2.99 -0.95
C ALA A 128 15.40 3.45 -2.40
N GLU A 129 15.59 2.54 -3.37
CA GLU A 129 15.37 2.80 -4.80
C GLU A 129 13.89 3.07 -5.14
N ILE A 130 12.97 2.31 -4.55
CA ILE A 130 11.53 2.52 -4.69
C ILE A 130 11.13 3.87 -4.06
N TYR A 131 11.59 4.13 -2.84
CA TYR A 131 11.32 5.39 -2.16
C TYR A 131 11.89 6.59 -2.92
N SER A 132 13.07 6.48 -3.51
CA SER A 132 13.67 7.53 -4.36
C SER A 132 12.75 7.92 -5.52
N ARG A 133 12.10 6.94 -6.16
CA ARG A 133 11.12 7.19 -7.23
C ARG A 133 9.82 7.79 -6.69
N LEU A 134 9.34 7.31 -5.55
CA LEU A 134 8.16 7.86 -4.88
C LEU A 134 8.39 9.29 -4.37
N LYS A 135 9.61 9.64 -3.98
CA LYS A 135 10.01 10.98 -3.53
C LYS A 135 9.75 12.04 -4.61
N GLY A 136 9.83 11.68 -5.89
CA GLY A 136 9.49 12.57 -7.00
C GLY A 136 8.02 13.03 -7.01
N TYR A 137 7.13 12.35 -6.30
CA TYR A 137 5.72 12.70 -6.16
C TYR A 137 5.42 13.43 -4.84
N GLU A 138 6.39 13.53 -3.93
CA GLU A 138 6.18 14.15 -2.62
C GLU A 138 6.27 15.69 -2.65
N ARG A 139 5.57 16.34 -1.73
CA ARG A 139 5.67 17.75 -1.38
C ARG A 139 6.73 17.93 -0.31
N SER A 140 7.93 18.36 -0.72
CA SER A 140 9.06 18.76 0.15
C SER A 140 9.62 17.67 1.08
N GLU A 141 10.66 17.98 1.87
CA GLU A 141 11.20 17.07 2.89
C GLU A 141 10.21 16.93 4.05
N SER A 142 9.32 15.94 3.94
CA SER A 142 8.30 15.61 4.94
C SER A 142 8.89 14.85 6.13
N SER A 143 8.20 14.86 7.27
CA SER A 143 8.54 13.94 8.37
C SER A 143 8.28 12.50 7.93
N ALA A 144 8.99 11.53 8.54
CA ALA A 144 8.60 10.13 8.44
C ALA A 144 7.65 9.76 9.58
N ILE A 145 6.63 8.98 9.28
CA ILE A 145 5.68 8.46 10.27
C ILE A 145 5.96 6.97 10.44
N ILE A 146 6.09 6.54 11.69
CA ILE A 146 6.39 5.14 12.01
C ILE A 146 5.23 4.54 12.78
N ASP A 147 4.82 3.34 12.40
CA ASP A 147 3.97 2.50 13.25
C ASP A 147 4.44 1.04 13.28
N VAL A 148 4.03 0.30 14.32
CA VAL A 148 4.33 -1.13 14.50
C VAL A 148 3.04 -1.90 14.74
N THR A 149 2.85 -2.96 13.96
CA THR A 149 1.74 -3.88 14.15
C THR A 149 2.19 -5.32 14.35
N ASP A 150 1.47 -6.04 15.19
CA ASP A 150 1.67 -7.49 15.37
C ASP A 150 0.81 -8.26 14.39
N THR A 151 1.39 -9.11 13.54
CA THR A 151 0.68 -10.04 12.66
C THR A 151 0.87 -11.49 13.12
N TYR A 152 -0.12 -12.34 12.84
CA TYR A 152 -0.15 -13.73 13.24
C TYR A 152 -0.10 -14.64 12.01
N PHE A 153 0.40 -15.85 12.20
CA PHE A 153 0.43 -16.90 11.21
C PHE A 153 -0.02 -18.23 11.85
N GLU A 154 -0.52 -19.12 11.01
CA GLU A 154 -1.11 -20.40 11.45
C GLU A 154 -0.09 -21.57 11.37
N GLY A 155 1.10 -21.35 10.81
CA GLY A 155 2.15 -22.37 10.70
C GLY A 155 3.06 -22.50 11.91
N ASN A 156 3.67 -23.69 12.09
CA ASN A 156 4.56 -24.01 13.22
C ASN A 156 6.06 -23.83 12.89
N SER A 157 6.43 -23.27 11.74
CA SER A 157 7.83 -23.21 11.29
C SER A 157 8.68 -22.12 11.94
N LEU A 158 8.08 -21.24 12.73
CA LEU A 158 8.77 -20.14 13.39
C LEU A 158 9.03 -20.52 14.84
N ASP A 159 10.31 -20.57 15.21
CA ASP A 159 10.73 -20.74 16.60
C ASP A 159 10.19 -19.59 17.45
N GLY A 160 9.43 -19.91 18.50
CA GLY A 160 8.91 -18.93 19.43
C GLY A 160 7.76 -19.43 20.30
N LYS A 161 7.59 -18.83 21.48
CA LYS A 161 6.42 -19.12 22.33
C LYS A 161 5.16 -18.50 21.74
N LEU A 162 4.03 -19.21 21.85
CA LEU A 162 2.71 -18.66 21.57
C LEU A 162 2.47 -17.40 22.42
N ARG A 163 1.91 -16.35 21.81
CA ARG A 163 1.63 -15.07 22.45
C ARG A 163 0.20 -14.64 22.22
N ARG A 164 -0.36 -14.00 23.25
CA ARG A 164 -1.70 -13.40 23.18
C ARG A 164 -1.66 -12.18 22.26
N GLY A 165 -2.30 -12.28 21.10
CA GLY A 165 -2.51 -11.15 20.19
C GLY A 165 -3.45 -10.10 20.78
N LYS A 166 -3.56 -8.95 20.12
CA LYS A 166 -4.52 -7.88 20.49
C LYS A 166 -5.98 -8.34 20.41
N ASP A 167 -6.26 -9.41 19.67
CA ASP A 167 -7.55 -10.11 19.56
C ASP A 167 -7.78 -11.15 20.67
N GLY A 168 -6.83 -11.31 21.59
CA GLY A 168 -6.90 -12.23 22.71
C GLY A 168 -6.50 -13.67 22.41
N LYS A 169 -6.15 -14.01 21.16
CA LYS A 169 -5.79 -15.38 20.75
C LYS A 169 -4.29 -15.64 20.91
N TYR A 170 -3.91 -16.85 21.34
CA TYR A 170 -2.52 -17.26 21.48
C TYR A 170 -2.00 -17.87 20.17
N ARG A 171 -1.05 -17.18 19.53
CA ARG A 171 -0.46 -17.58 18.24
C ARG A 171 1.01 -17.20 18.20
N HIS A 172 1.76 -17.76 17.28
CA HIS A 172 3.07 -17.20 16.99
C HIS A 172 2.88 -15.80 16.36
N LEU A 173 3.52 -14.80 16.94
CA LEU A 173 3.43 -13.40 16.52
C LEU A 173 4.76 -12.97 15.89
N ILE A 174 4.65 -12.23 14.80
CA ILE A 174 5.72 -11.37 14.30
C ILE A 174 5.23 -9.93 14.34
N GLN A 175 6.16 -8.99 14.48
CA GLN A 175 5.86 -7.57 14.45
C GLN A 175 6.39 -6.99 13.16
N ILE A 176 5.64 -6.06 12.58
CA ILE A 176 6.00 -5.38 11.35
C ILE A 176 6.06 -3.90 11.67
N GLY A 177 7.26 -3.33 11.54
CA GLY A 177 7.49 -1.90 11.56
C GLY A 177 7.37 -1.33 10.17
N LEU A 178 6.62 -0.25 10.00
CA LEU A 178 6.44 0.44 8.73
C LEU A 178 6.78 1.92 8.89
N GLY A 179 7.64 2.44 8.02
CA GLY A 179 7.88 3.87 7.85
C GLY A 179 7.18 4.36 6.59
N VAL A 180 6.39 5.43 6.69
CA VAL A 180 5.73 6.09 5.56
C VAL A 180 5.98 7.60 5.55
N THR A 181 5.85 8.22 4.38
CA THR A 181 5.87 9.68 4.25
C THR A 181 4.64 10.32 4.90
N GLU A 182 4.81 11.53 5.43
CA GLU A 182 3.74 12.26 6.11
C GLU A 182 2.62 12.68 5.14
N CYS A 183 2.91 13.21 3.95
CA CYS A 183 1.85 13.82 3.12
C CYS A 183 1.03 12.80 2.34
N TYR A 184 1.67 11.79 1.73
CA TYR A 184 0.98 10.81 0.88
C TYR A 184 1.03 9.38 1.39
N GLY A 185 1.76 9.10 2.48
CA GLY A 185 1.82 7.76 3.05
C GLY A 185 2.59 6.77 2.19
N PHE A 186 3.41 7.24 1.25
CA PHE A 186 4.29 6.38 0.47
C PHE A 186 5.20 5.57 1.39
N PRO A 187 5.39 4.27 1.13
CA PRO A 187 6.29 3.46 1.93
C PRO A 187 7.73 3.96 1.77
N ILE A 188 8.38 4.12 2.92
CA ILE A 188 9.82 4.37 3.00
C ILE A 188 10.51 3.02 3.21
N MET A 189 10.09 2.27 4.23
CA MET A 189 10.68 0.97 4.59
C MET A 189 9.70 0.11 5.39
N MET A 190 9.94 -1.20 5.39
CA MET A 190 9.24 -2.15 6.25
C MET A 190 10.22 -3.17 6.84
N GLN A 191 10.07 -3.46 8.12
CA GLN A 191 10.95 -4.37 8.85
C GLN A 191 10.14 -5.40 9.64
N ILE A 192 10.64 -6.63 9.65
CA ILE A 192 10.05 -7.76 10.38
C ILE A 192 10.84 -7.96 11.66
N TYR A 193 10.14 -8.04 12.78
CA TYR A 193 10.72 -8.32 14.10
C TYR A 193 10.08 -9.55 14.71
N PRO A 194 10.83 -10.31 15.52
CA PRO A 194 10.25 -11.35 16.37
C PRO A 194 9.15 -10.79 17.30
N GLY A 195 8.10 -11.56 17.56
CA GLY A 195 6.97 -11.15 18.42
C GLY A 195 7.32 -10.86 19.88
N ASN A 196 8.57 -11.09 20.29
CA ASN A 196 9.08 -10.82 21.63
C ASN A 196 9.86 -9.53 21.78
N VAL A 197 10.12 -8.80 20.69
CA VAL A 197 10.80 -7.52 20.77
C VAL A 197 9.84 -6.49 21.39
N SER A 198 10.35 -5.63 22.28
CA SER A 198 9.52 -4.56 22.81
C SER A 198 9.35 -3.48 21.76
N ASN A 199 8.16 -2.87 21.67
CA ASN A 199 7.94 -1.81 20.70
C ASN A 199 8.99 -0.68 20.85
N LEU A 200 9.42 -0.36 22.08
CA LEU A 200 10.49 0.62 22.34
C LEU A 200 11.79 0.33 21.56
N MET A 201 12.25 -0.92 21.57
CA MET A 201 13.47 -1.33 20.84
C MET A 201 13.26 -1.26 19.33
N ILE A 202 12.07 -1.63 18.85
CA ILE A 202 11.72 -1.51 17.43
C ILE A 202 11.79 -0.05 16.99
N PHE A 203 11.29 0.91 17.78
CA PHE A 203 11.40 2.32 17.40
C PHE A 203 12.81 2.83 17.35
N LYS A 204 13.67 2.39 18.25
CA LYS A 204 15.07 2.78 18.22
C LYS A 204 15.72 2.35 16.91
N ASP A 205 15.52 1.11 16.49
CA ASP A 205 16.00 0.59 15.21
C ASP A 205 15.40 1.34 14.01
N LEU A 206 14.07 1.49 13.95
CA LEU A 206 13.41 2.21 12.85
C LEU A 206 13.84 3.69 12.77
N SER A 207 14.07 4.35 13.91
CA SER A 207 14.50 5.75 13.94
C SER A 207 15.91 5.92 13.37
N VAL A 208 16.84 5.02 13.72
CA VAL A 208 18.20 5.01 13.18
C VAL A 208 18.18 4.78 11.67
N ARG A 209 17.43 3.78 11.19
CA ARG A 209 17.32 3.49 9.74
C ARG A 209 16.73 4.66 8.95
N LEU A 210 15.76 5.39 9.51
CA LEU A 210 15.21 6.57 8.86
C LEU A 210 16.19 7.74 8.87
N GLN A 211 16.97 7.88 9.94
CA GLN A 211 18.05 8.86 10.01
C GLN A 211 19.11 8.61 8.93
N GLU A 212 19.54 7.36 8.75
CA GLU A 212 20.48 6.95 7.70
C GLU A 212 19.94 7.22 6.30
N ARG A 213 18.61 7.18 6.12
CA ARG A 213 17.92 7.54 4.88
C ARG A 213 17.70 9.05 4.72
N GLY A 214 18.25 9.87 5.61
CA GLY A 214 18.25 11.32 5.53
C GLY A 214 17.04 12.01 6.15
N PHE A 215 16.15 11.29 6.84
CA PHE A 215 15.02 11.93 7.53
C PHE A 215 15.51 12.67 8.77
N LYS A 216 15.05 13.92 8.93
CA LYS A 216 15.40 14.79 10.07
C LYS A 216 14.27 14.94 11.08
N SER A 217 13.07 14.46 10.76
CA SER A 217 11.85 14.62 11.55
C SER A 217 11.03 13.34 11.56
N LEU A 218 10.58 12.92 12.74
CA LEU A 218 9.77 11.72 12.95
C LEU A 218 8.43 12.04 13.61
N ILE A 219 7.37 11.33 13.25
CA ILE A 219 6.09 11.32 13.96
C ILE A 219 5.85 9.92 14.51
N ILE A 220 5.65 9.84 15.82
CA ILE A 220 5.68 8.59 16.59
C ILE A 220 4.41 8.46 17.43
N ASP A 221 3.75 7.30 17.39
CA ASP A 221 2.53 7.06 18.16
C ASP A 221 2.76 6.94 19.69
N ARG A 222 1.69 7.06 20.49
CA ARG A 222 1.73 6.95 21.94
C ARG A 222 2.21 5.61 22.47
N GLY A 223 2.01 4.51 21.73
CA GLY A 223 2.51 3.20 22.14
C GLY A 223 4.04 3.15 22.32
N MET A 224 4.72 4.13 21.74
CA MET A 224 6.13 4.17 21.40
C MET A 224 6.89 5.28 22.12
N GLY A 225 6.18 6.34 22.50
CA GLY A 225 6.74 7.51 23.17
C GLY A 225 7.09 7.20 24.62
N SER A 226 8.39 7.29 24.91
CA SER A 226 8.96 7.29 26.26
C SER A 226 9.92 8.46 26.40
N GLU A 227 10.18 8.89 27.63
CA GLU A 227 11.16 9.93 27.90
C GLU A 227 12.57 9.52 27.42
N GLU A 228 12.94 8.24 27.54
CA GLU A 228 14.24 7.76 27.05
C GLU A 228 14.32 7.80 25.52
N ASN A 229 13.27 7.37 24.81
CA ASN A 229 13.24 7.42 23.34
C ASN A 229 13.33 8.87 22.84
N ILE A 230 12.66 9.81 23.52
CA ILE A 230 12.79 11.22 23.21
C ILE A 230 14.24 11.67 23.38
N LYS A 231 14.87 11.37 24.53
CA LYS A 231 16.27 11.73 24.78
C LYS A 231 17.22 11.15 23.73
N ASP A 232 17.03 9.90 23.32
CA ASP A 232 17.80 9.27 22.24
C ASP A 232 17.67 10.02 20.92
N ILE A 233 16.45 10.37 20.52
CA ILE A 233 16.19 11.14 19.29
C ILE A 233 16.82 12.53 19.35
N LEU A 234 16.76 13.20 20.51
CA LEU A 234 17.40 14.50 20.74
C LEU A 234 18.93 14.41 20.64
N ARG A 235 19.55 13.37 21.23
CA ARG A 235 21.00 13.11 21.11
C ARG A 235 21.40 12.88 19.65
N ALA A 236 20.52 12.24 18.87
CA ALA A 236 20.69 12.05 17.44
C ALA A 236 20.45 13.33 16.59
N LYS A 237 20.17 14.47 17.24
CA LYS A 237 19.86 15.77 16.60
C LYS A 237 18.68 15.71 15.63
N MET A 238 17.74 14.80 15.88
CA MET A 238 16.52 14.67 15.10
C MET A 238 15.36 15.43 15.76
N ARG A 239 14.38 15.81 14.94
CA ARG A 239 13.11 16.36 15.39
C ARG A 239 12.08 15.24 15.55
N VAL A 240 11.17 15.40 16.50
CA VAL A 240 10.11 14.44 16.76
C VAL A 240 8.82 15.11 17.18
N ILE A 241 7.70 14.52 16.76
CA ILE A 241 6.38 14.71 17.34
C ILE A 241 5.95 13.34 17.89
N SER A 242 5.83 13.20 19.21
CA SER A 242 5.56 11.91 19.85
C SER A 242 4.40 11.99 20.83
N GLY A 243 3.46 11.04 20.74
CA GLY A 243 2.46 10.87 21.78
C GLY A 243 3.10 10.31 23.05
N LEU A 244 2.76 10.84 24.23
CA LEU A 244 3.25 10.32 25.49
C LEU A 244 2.17 9.60 26.30
N LYS A 245 2.57 8.50 26.95
CA LYS A 245 1.71 7.80 27.91
C LYS A 245 1.47 8.69 29.12
N ARG A 246 0.24 8.65 29.66
CA ARG A 246 -0.16 9.41 30.85
C ARG A 246 0.37 8.77 32.12
N THR A 247 1.68 8.83 32.34
CA THR A 247 2.31 8.34 33.57
C THR A 247 1.84 9.18 34.77
N PRO A 248 1.85 8.62 36.00
CA PRO A 248 1.51 9.39 37.20
C PRO A 248 2.32 10.68 37.33
N TYR A 249 3.60 10.64 36.96
CA TYR A 249 4.49 11.79 36.92
C TYR A 249 3.96 12.92 36.02
N LEU A 250 3.63 12.62 34.76
CA LEU A 250 3.14 13.63 33.82
C LEU A 250 1.75 14.16 34.22
N LYS A 251 0.88 13.29 34.78
CA LYS A 251 -0.42 13.72 35.30
C LYS A 251 -0.27 14.77 36.41
N ARG A 252 0.53 14.48 37.43
CA ARG A 252 0.80 15.40 38.55
C ARG A 252 1.46 16.69 38.10
N ARG A 253 2.46 16.56 37.20
CA ARG A 253 3.23 17.72 36.76
C ARG A 253 2.43 18.68 35.88
N PHE A 254 1.52 18.17 35.04
CA PHE A 254 0.87 18.96 33.98
C PHE A 254 -0.67 18.96 34.02
N LEU A 255 -1.35 17.83 34.26
CA LEU A 255 -2.83 17.79 34.23
C LEU A 255 -3.47 18.33 35.50
N GLU A 256 -2.88 18.06 36.67
CA GLU A 256 -3.42 18.56 37.95
C GLU A 256 -3.39 20.10 38.05
N LYS A 257 -2.57 20.75 37.22
CA LYS A 257 -2.43 22.20 37.14
C LYS A 257 -3.36 22.87 36.12
N ILE A 258 -4.18 22.08 35.40
CA ILE A 258 -5.08 22.59 34.37
C ILE A 258 -6.52 22.44 34.86
N SER A 259 -7.27 23.54 34.87
CA SER A 259 -8.72 23.46 35.02
C SER A 259 -9.38 23.17 33.66
N ARG A 260 -10.50 22.44 33.68
CA ARG A 260 -11.24 22.10 32.46
C ARG A 260 -11.73 23.34 31.71
N GLU A 261 -12.20 24.34 32.44
CA GLU A 261 -12.71 25.59 31.87
C GLU A 261 -11.61 26.40 31.20
N GLU A 262 -10.40 26.42 31.78
CA GLU A 262 -9.26 27.12 31.19
C GLU A 262 -8.87 26.53 29.84
N ILE A 263 -8.69 25.20 29.77
CA ILE A 263 -8.31 24.54 28.52
C ILE A 263 -9.44 24.56 27.50
N TYR A 264 -10.69 24.38 27.92
CA TYR A 264 -11.86 24.34 27.05
C TYR A 264 -12.37 25.74 26.68
N SER A 265 -11.51 26.52 26.03
CA SER A 265 -11.78 27.89 25.60
C SER A 265 -11.46 28.10 24.12
N ILE A 266 -12.04 29.15 23.52
CA ILE A 266 -11.89 29.42 22.09
C ILE A 266 -10.41 29.67 21.70
N ASN A 267 -9.63 30.29 22.58
CA ASN A 267 -8.22 30.60 22.35
C ASN A 267 -7.34 29.34 22.28
N ASN A 268 -7.79 28.25 22.90
CA ASN A 268 -7.08 26.98 22.93
C ASN A 268 -7.57 26.00 21.86
N ARG A 269 -8.55 26.40 21.04
CA ARG A 269 -9.25 25.51 20.11
C ARG A 269 -8.45 25.28 18.82
N VAL A 270 -8.14 24.02 18.54
CA VAL A 270 -7.56 23.56 17.28
C VAL A 270 -8.62 22.81 16.48
N LYS A 271 -8.96 23.35 15.30
CA LYS A 271 -9.85 22.69 14.35
C LYS A 271 -9.08 21.60 13.60
N LEU A 272 -9.59 20.37 13.68
CA LEU A 272 -9.12 19.20 12.92
C LEU A 272 -10.13 18.87 11.80
N LYS A 273 -9.82 17.88 10.96
CA LYS A 273 -10.68 17.49 9.83
C LYS A 273 -12.10 17.12 10.24
N ASN A 274 -12.24 16.29 11.27
CA ASN A 274 -13.52 15.70 11.69
C ASN A 274 -13.95 16.12 13.11
N THR A 275 -13.14 16.92 13.81
CA THR A 275 -13.41 17.28 15.21
C THR A 275 -12.66 18.56 15.59
N SER A 276 -12.76 18.98 16.84
CA SER A 276 -11.91 20.04 17.39
C SER A 276 -11.43 19.60 18.76
N VAL A 277 -10.17 19.92 19.03
CA VAL A 277 -9.49 19.64 20.29
C VAL A 277 -9.02 20.94 20.89
N TYR A 278 -8.66 20.90 22.17
CA TYR A 278 -8.25 22.07 22.92
C TYR A 278 -6.87 21.81 23.51
N ILE A 279 -5.97 22.78 23.41
CA ILE A 279 -4.58 22.57 23.73
C ILE A 279 -4.04 23.57 24.75
N LYS A 280 -3.10 23.10 25.57
CA LYS A 280 -2.23 23.94 26.40
C LYS A 280 -0.85 23.32 26.41
N TRP A 281 0.22 24.11 26.40
CA TRP A 281 1.58 23.60 26.26
C TRP A 281 2.48 24.06 27.41
N PHE A 282 3.56 23.30 27.63
CA PHE A 282 4.56 23.55 28.67
C PHE A 282 5.94 23.14 28.18
N SER A 283 6.99 23.86 28.54
CA SER A 283 8.35 23.43 28.25
C SER A 283 8.69 22.12 28.97
N TYR A 284 9.26 21.18 28.23
CA TYR A 284 9.62 19.84 28.71
C TYR A 284 10.73 19.25 27.84
N LEU A 285 11.77 18.66 28.45
CA LEU A 285 12.87 17.98 27.72
C LEU A 285 13.45 18.77 26.52
N GLY A 286 13.72 20.06 26.69
CA GLY A 286 14.29 20.90 25.62
C GLY A 286 13.37 21.15 24.42
N GLY A 287 12.09 20.80 24.54
CA GLY A 287 11.02 21.16 23.61
C GLY A 287 9.75 21.47 24.40
N ASP A 288 8.59 21.16 23.82
CA ASP A 288 7.30 21.42 24.42
C ASP A 288 6.46 20.15 24.56
N LEU A 289 5.72 20.09 25.67
CA LEU A 289 4.68 19.12 25.94
C LEU A 289 3.32 19.79 25.80
N ILE A 290 2.56 19.37 24.80
CA ILE A 290 1.19 19.78 24.54
C ILE A 290 0.24 18.82 25.26
N VAL A 291 -0.57 19.37 26.15
CA VAL A 291 -1.78 18.75 26.69
C VAL A 291 -2.90 18.97 25.70
N VAL A 292 -3.49 17.88 25.22
CA VAL A 292 -4.65 17.89 24.32
C VAL A 292 -5.86 17.37 25.05
N TYR A 293 -6.92 18.17 25.08
CA TYR A 293 -8.23 17.83 25.60
C TYR A 293 -9.22 17.64 24.44
N ASN A 294 -9.83 16.46 24.38
CA ASN A 294 -10.88 16.12 23.42
C ASN A 294 -12.20 15.86 24.17
N PRO A 295 -13.15 16.80 24.16
CA PRO A 295 -14.40 16.68 24.91
C PRO A 295 -15.31 15.56 24.38
N HIS A 296 -15.30 15.30 23.07
CA HIS A 296 -16.09 14.22 22.48
C HIS A 296 -15.58 12.85 22.92
N LEU A 297 -14.24 12.66 22.89
CA LEU A 297 -13.61 11.44 23.38
C LEU A 297 -13.78 11.26 24.89
N GLU A 298 -13.80 12.36 25.65
CA GLU A 298 -14.10 12.31 27.07
C GLU A 298 -15.47 11.72 27.33
N SER A 299 -16.50 12.28 26.69
CA SER A 299 -17.89 11.84 26.85
C SER A 299 -18.04 10.35 26.53
N VAL A 300 -17.59 9.91 25.35
CA VAL A 300 -17.70 8.50 24.94
C VAL A 300 -16.95 7.56 25.90
N ARG A 301 -15.72 7.90 26.29
CA ARG A 301 -14.92 7.02 27.16
C ARG A 301 -15.40 7.00 28.59
N ARG A 302 -15.93 8.11 29.10
CA ARG A 302 -16.44 8.22 30.46
C ARG A 302 -17.66 7.29 30.65
N GLU A 303 -18.58 7.25 29.69
CA GLU A 303 -19.69 6.28 29.69
C GLU A 303 -19.17 4.84 29.75
N LEU A 304 -18.19 4.48 28.90
CA LEU A 304 -17.57 3.15 28.92
C LEU A 304 -16.90 2.81 30.27
N VAL A 305 -16.37 3.81 31.00
CA VAL A 305 -15.83 3.60 32.35
C VAL A 305 -16.96 3.27 33.33
N TYR A 306 -18.08 3.99 33.26
CA TYR A 306 -19.21 3.77 34.15
C TYR A 306 -19.94 2.45 33.87
N GLU A 307 -20.10 2.07 32.60
CA GLU A 307 -20.70 0.79 32.20
C GLU A 307 -19.94 -0.42 32.77
N ARG A 308 -18.61 -0.33 32.86
CA ARG A 308 -17.77 -1.36 33.50
C ARG A 308 -17.58 -1.16 35.01
N LYS A 309 -18.39 -0.29 35.64
CA LYS A 309 -18.35 0.04 37.09
C LYS A 309 -17.01 0.64 37.56
N GLY A 310 -16.32 1.38 36.69
CA GLY A 310 -15.11 2.13 37.05
C GLY A 310 -15.42 3.42 37.83
N SER A 311 -14.39 4.05 38.40
CA SER A 311 -14.52 5.22 39.28
C SER A 311 -14.38 6.56 38.54
N ASP A 312 -14.83 7.64 39.17
CA ASP A 312 -14.58 9.01 38.70
C ASP A 312 -13.09 9.36 38.61
N GLU A 313 -12.27 8.79 39.48
CA GLU A 313 -10.82 8.96 39.43
C GLU A 313 -10.23 8.34 38.15
N GLU A 314 -10.76 7.19 37.73
CA GLU A 314 -10.39 6.56 36.46
C GLU A 314 -10.88 7.38 35.26
N ALA A 315 -12.09 7.94 35.36
CA ALA A 315 -12.71 8.76 34.31
C ALA A 315 -12.07 10.16 34.17
N ARG A 316 -11.48 10.72 35.24
CA ARG A 316 -11.03 12.11 35.34
C ARG A 316 -10.23 12.63 34.14
N TYR A 317 -9.38 11.79 33.56
CA TYR A 317 -8.45 12.19 32.50
C TYR A 317 -8.70 11.50 31.15
N VAL A 318 -9.82 10.78 30.94
CA VAL A 318 -10.03 9.94 29.75
C VAL A 318 -10.01 10.71 28.42
N GLY A 319 -10.43 11.98 28.43
CA GLY A 319 -10.37 12.90 27.29
C GLY A 319 -9.04 13.63 27.08
N TYR A 320 -8.08 13.47 28.00
CA TYR A 320 -6.78 14.14 27.93
C TYR A 320 -5.70 13.23 27.32
N SER A 321 -4.77 13.85 26.61
CA SER A 321 -3.58 13.21 26.07
C SER A 321 -2.39 14.15 26.02
N PHE A 322 -1.19 13.59 25.83
CA PHE A 322 0.06 14.34 25.74
C PHE A 322 0.72 14.13 24.38
N ILE A 323 1.23 15.21 23.80
CA ILE A 323 2.08 15.22 22.62
C ILE A 323 3.35 16.00 22.97
N TYR A 324 4.51 15.39 22.82
CA TYR A 324 5.80 16.06 22.92
C TYR A 324 6.30 16.44 21.53
N HIS A 325 6.95 17.61 21.40
CA HIS A 325 7.74 17.93 20.23
C HIS A 325 8.95 18.82 20.53
N ASN A 326 9.97 18.76 19.67
CA ASN A 326 11.11 19.70 19.64
C ASN A 326 11.24 20.39 18.26
N THR A 327 10.13 20.47 17.52
CA THR A 327 10.05 21.11 16.20
C THR A 327 9.89 22.63 16.33
N MET A 328 10.09 23.35 15.22
CA MET A 328 9.81 24.79 15.13
C MET A 328 8.34 25.10 14.80
N PHE A 329 7.48 24.09 14.78
CA PHE A 329 6.07 24.24 14.45
C PHE A 329 5.31 24.83 15.65
N SER A 330 4.25 25.58 15.36
CA SER A 330 3.35 26.06 16.42
C SER A 330 2.62 24.88 17.07
N PRO A 331 2.18 24.99 18.34
CA PRO A 331 1.46 23.92 19.01
C PRO A 331 0.22 23.43 18.25
N ASP A 332 -0.51 24.33 17.58
CA ASP A 332 -1.67 23.95 16.77
C ASP A 332 -1.28 23.16 15.51
N GLU A 333 -0.18 23.51 14.85
CA GLU A 333 0.35 22.75 13.71
C GLU A 333 0.85 21.37 14.13
N VAL A 334 1.57 21.26 15.25
CA VAL A 334 2.03 19.98 15.81
C VAL A 334 0.85 19.05 16.08
N VAL A 335 -0.23 19.57 16.65
CA VAL A 335 -1.44 18.79 16.90
C VAL A 335 -2.07 18.34 15.58
N ARG A 336 -2.19 19.21 14.56
CA ARG A 336 -2.71 18.80 13.24
C ARG A 336 -1.86 17.67 12.64
N LYS A 337 -0.54 17.83 12.58
CA LYS A 337 0.41 16.82 12.07
C LYS A 337 0.32 15.50 12.84
N TYR A 338 0.25 15.56 14.16
CA TYR A 338 0.13 14.37 15.00
C TYR A 338 -1.18 13.61 14.79
N TYR A 339 -2.28 14.30 14.48
CA TYR A 339 -3.57 13.65 14.16
C TYR A 339 -3.60 13.14 12.72
N GLU A 340 -2.88 13.75 11.79
CA GLU A 340 -2.73 13.26 10.41
C GLU A 340 -1.92 11.95 10.30
N LYS A 341 -1.17 11.58 11.35
CA LYS A 341 -0.44 10.31 11.43
C LYS A 341 -1.30 9.07 11.18
N GLU A 342 -2.62 9.16 11.29
CA GLU A 342 -3.57 8.11 10.88
C GLU A 342 -3.32 7.57 9.46
N ILE A 343 -2.56 8.28 8.63
CA ILE A 343 -2.10 7.78 7.33
C ILE A 343 -1.33 6.45 7.44
N VAL A 344 -0.51 6.25 8.47
CA VAL A 344 0.20 4.97 8.68
C VAL A 344 -0.75 3.89 9.19
N ASP A 345 -1.75 4.24 10.01
CA ASP A 345 -2.81 3.30 10.41
C ASP A 345 -3.63 2.83 9.21
N ARG A 346 -3.94 3.76 8.29
CA ARG A 346 -4.58 3.45 7.00
C ARG A 346 -3.68 2.55 6.14
N ALA A 347 -2.36 2.80 6.11
CA ALA A 347 -1.39 1.94 5.43
C ALA A 347 -1.45 0.51 5.98
N PHE A 348 -1.41 0.34 7.30
CA PHE A 348 -1.54 -0.99 7.92
C PHE A 348 -2.91 -1.63 7.71
N LYS A 349 -4.00 -0.85 7.70
CA LYS A 349 -5.32 -1.38 7.36
C LYS A 349 -5.34 -1.95 5.95
N LYS A 350 -4.69 -1.28 4.99
CA LYS A 350 -4.56 -1.77 3.60
C LYS A 350 -3.69 -3.02 3.53
N LEU A 351 -2.54 -3.02 4.21
CA LEU A 351 -1.65 -4.18 4.28
C LEU A 351 -2.38 -5.40 4.84
N LYS A 352 -3.08 -5.26 5.98
CA LYS A 352 -3.81 -6.37 6.63
C LYS A 352 -5.04 -6.84 5.87
N GLY A 353 -5.75 -5.92 5.21
CA GLY A 353 -6.97 -6.19 4.47
C GLY A 353 -6.67 -6.61 3.03
N ILE A 354 -6.62 -5.63 2.13
CA ILE A 354 -6.53 -5.82 0.68
C ILE A 354 -5.29 -6.64 0.30
N LEU A 355 -4.14 -6.21 0.80
CA LEU A 355 -2.86 -6.86 0.47
C LEU A 355 -2.64 -8.14 1.29
N SER A 356 -3.64 -8.53 2.10
CA SER A 356 -3.71 -9.82 2.78
C SER A 356 -2.43 -10.21 3.53
N LEU A 357 -1.84 -9.27 4.26
CA LEU A 357 -0.82 -9.54 5.27
C LEU A 357 -1.33 -10.57 6.32
N ARG A 358 -2.65 -10.82 6.38
CA ARG A 358 -3.29 -11.85 7.22
C ARG A 358 -4.44 -12.59 6.52
N PRO A 359 -4.68 -13.87 6.85
CA PRO A 359 -3.69 -14.81 7.35
C PRO A 359 -2.71 -15.18 6.24
N VAL A 360 -1.45 -15.35 6.63
CA VAL A 360 -0.41 -15.82 5.74
C VAL A 360 -0.64 -17.33 5.54
N ARG A 361 -1.21 -17.73 4.39
CA ARG A 361 -1.46 -19.14 4.04
C ARG A 361 -0.17 -19.91 3.68
N VAL A 362 0.99 -19.37 4.05
CA VAL A 362 2.28 -20.01 3.87
C VAL A 362 2.85 -20.39 5.22
N TRP A 363 3.47 -21.56 5.26
CA TRP A 363 3.77 -22.28 6.49
C TRP A 363 5.21 -22.10 6.93
N LEU A 364 6.13 -21.79 6.02
CA LEU A 364 7.57 -21.63 6.25
C LEU A 364 7.94 -20.16 6.50
N LYS A 365 8.91 -19.93 7.39
CA LYS A 365 9.43 -18.59 7.73
C LYS A 365 9.84 -17.79 6.49
N GLU A 366 10.65 -18.39 5.62
CA GLU A 366 11.11 -17.78 4.36
C GLU A 366 9.93 -17.31 3.50
N HIS A 367 8.91 -18.16 3.32
CA HIS A 367 7.73 -17.78 2.57
C HIS A 367 6.95 -16.63 3.23
N ILE A 368 6.91 -16.57 4.57
CA ILE A 368 6.29 -15.46 5.30
C ILE A 368 7.05 -14.16 5.01
N GLU A 369 8.37 -14.18 5.09
CA GLU A 369 9.23 -13.02 4.82
C GLU A 369 9.12 -12.56 3.36
N GLY A 370 9.12 -13.51 2.41
CA GLY A 370 8.85 -13.24 0.99
C GLY A 370 7.46 -12.63 0.74
N HIS A 371 6.41 -13.16 1.39
CA HIS A 371 5.05 -12.61 1.31
C HIS A 371 4.97 -11.18 1.86
N VAL A 372 5.65 -10.89 2.98
CA VAL A 372 5.72 -9.54 3.54
C VAL A 372 6.39 -8.58 2.55
N LYS A 373 7.48 -9.00 1.88
CA LYS A 373 8.12 -8.21 0.82
C LYS A 373 7.19 -7.97 -0.38
N VAL A 374 6.41 -8.96 -0.81
CA VAL A 374 5.37 -8.76 -1.85
C VAL A 374 4.31 -7.75 -1.41
N CYS A 375 3.90 -7.78 -0.13
CA CYS A 375 2.96 -6.80 0.42
C CYS A 375 3.53 -5.37 0.40
N TYR A 376 4.85 -5.19 0.65
CA TYR A 376 5.52 -3.90 0.50
C TYR A 376 5.38 -3.34 -0.92
N LEU A 377 5.77 -4.15 -1.90
CA LEU A 377 5.76 -3.76 -3.32
C LEU A 377 4.34 -3.43 -3.78
N SER A 378 3.37 -4.25 -3.34
CA SER A 378 1.96 -4.01 -3.62
C SER A 378 1.48 -2.70 -2.99
N TYR A 379 1.90 -2.40 -1.76
CA TYR A 379 1.57 -1.14 -1.10
C TYR A 379 2.22 0.08 -1.79
N ALA A 380 3.44 -0.05 -2.31
CA ALA A 380 4.09 1.00 -3.09
C ALA A 380 3.27 1.33 -4.35
N LEU A 381 2.78 0.33 -5.09
CA LEU A 381 1.91 0.55 -6.25
C LEU A 381 0.55 1.13 -5.86
N LEU A 382 -0.07 0.62 -4.80
CA LEU A 382 -1.38 1.09 -4.34
C LEU A 382 -1.33 2.55 -3.87
N SER A 383 -0.31 2.92 -3.09
CA SER A 383 -0.13 4.29 -2.62
C SER A 383 0.16 5.26 -3.77
N LEU A 384 0.94 4.84 -4.78
CA LEU A 384 1.13 5.61 -6.01
C LEU A 384 -0.18 5.80 -6.79
N LEU A 385 -1.00 4.76 -6.91
CA LEU A 385 -2.32 4.87 -7.54
C LEU A 385 -3.22 5.88 -6.80
N GLU A 386 -3.25 5.82 -5.47
CA GLU A 386 -4.00 6.78 -4.65
C GLU A 386 -3.54 8.22 -4.85
N TYR A 387 -2.23 8.43 -4.97
CA TYR A 387 -1.68 9.74 -5.31
C TYR A 387 -2.21 10.26 -6.66
N HIS A 388 -2.23 9.42 -7.69
CA HIS A 388 -2.77 9.80 -9.00
C HIS A 388 -4.28 10.06 -8.98
N LEU A 389 -5.00 9.43 -8.05
CA LEU A 389 -6.44 9.57 -7.89
C LEU A 389 -6.88 10.69 -6.94
N LYS A 390 -5.97 11.42 -6.30
CA LYS A 390 -6.30 12.46 -5.30
C LYS A 390 -7.27 13.54 -5.79
N ASN A 391 -7.30 13.81 -7.10
CA ASN A 391 -8.16 14.79 -7.75
C ASN A 391 -9.40 14.17 -8.42
N PHE A 392 -9.59 12.87 -8.27
CA PHE A 392 -10.73 12.12 -8.79
C PHE A 392 -11.62 11.69 -7.63
N ASP A 393 -12.93 11.65 -7.86
CA ASP A 393 -13.93 11.20 -6.89
C ASP A 393 -14.04 9.66 -6.89
N LEU A 394 -12.90 8.97 -6.78
CA LEU A 394 -12.78 7.51 -6.78
C LEU A 394 -11.56 7.09 -5.96
N SER A 395 -11.74 6.14 -5.06
CA SER A 395 -10.61 5.48 -4.40
C SER A 395 -9.89 4.51 -5.36
N ALA A 396 -8.64 4.19 -5.05
CA ALA A 396 -7.85 3.23 -5.83
C ALA A 396 -8.53 1.85 -5.94
N LEU A 397 -9.16 1.38 -4.85
CA LEU A 397 -9.84 0.08 -4.84
C LEU A 397 -11.11 0.09 -5.68
N GLU A 398 -11.91 1.15 -5.58
CA GLU A 398 -13.10 1.31 -6.42
C GLU A 398 -12.73 1.40 -7.90
N LEU A 399 -11.60 2.04 -8.23
CA LEU A 399 -11.09 2.04 -9.59
C LEU A 399 -10.74 0.63 -10.06
N LEU A 400 -9.95 -0.12 -9.30
CA LEU A 400 -9.53 -1.48 -9.69
C LEU A 400 -10.75 -2.40 -9.85
N GLU A 401 -11.72 -2.34 -8.93
CA GLU A 401 -12.96 -3.11 -9.01
C GLU A 401 -13.79 -2.76 -10.26
N LYS A 402 -13.86 -1.46 -10.60
CA LYS A 402 -14.53 -1.02 -11.83
C LYS A 402 -13.79 -1.46 -13.09
N LEU A 403 -12.46 -1.44 -13.08
CA LEU A 403 -11.61 -1.83 -14.20
C LEU A 403 -11.54 -3.35 -14.39
N LYS A 404 -11.84 -4.17 -13.37
CA LYS A 404 -11.93 -5.63 -13.46
C LYS A 404 -12.89 -6.11 -14.57
N ARG A 405 -13.88 -5.29 -14.94
CA ARG A 405 -14.84 -5.54 -16.03
C ARG A 405 -14.24 -5.33 -17.43
N GLY A 406 -13.05 -4.75 -17.54
CA GLY A 406 -12.39 -4.45 -18.79
C GLY A 406 -11.57 -5.62 -19.29
N TYR A 407 -12.20 -6.52 -20.04
CA TYR A 407 -11.54 -7.70 -20.61
C TYR A 407 -10.93 -7.42 -21.99
N LYS A 408 -9.94 -8.23 -22.35
CA LYS A 408 -9.42 -8.39 -23.70
C LYS A 408 -9.93 -9.70 -24.28
N VAL A 409 -10.53 -9.64 -25.46
CA VAL A 409 -11.14 -10.78 -26.15
C VAL A 409 -10.30 -11.13 -27.37
N TYR A 410 -9.83 -12.37 -27.42
CA TYR A 410 -9.12 -12.94 -28.54
C TYR A 410 -10.10 -13.69 -29.43
N LEU A 411 -10.15 -13.29 -30.69
CA LEU A 411 -11.11 -13.77 -31.68
C LEU A 411 -10.37 -14.48 -32.82
N LYS A 412 -11.00 -15.49 -33.40
CA LYS A 412 -10.54 -16.16 -34.62
C LYS A 412 -11.72 -16.32 -35.57
N ASP A 413 -11.43 -16.19 -36.85
CA ASP A 413 -12.35 -16.62 -37.91
C ASP A 413 -12.35 -18.16 -37.96
N ALA A 414 -13.54 -18.78 -37.97
CA ALA A 414 -13.68 -20.23 -38.02
C ALA A 414 -13.25 -20.81 -39.38
N LYS A 415 -13.39 -20.03 -40.46
CA LYS A 415 -13.10 -20.47 -41.84
C LYS A 415 -11.70 -20.07 -42.28
N THR A 416 -11.20 -18.95 -41.77
CA THR A 416 -9.85 -18.49 -42.10
C THR A 416 -8.97 -18.55 -40.87
N ASP A 417 -7.68 -18.89 -41.00
CA ASP A 417 -6.76 -18.89 -39.86
C ASP A 417 -6.40 -17.47 -39.35
N PHE A 418 -7.30 -16.51 -39.54
CA PHE A 418 -7.15 -15.13 -39.12
C PHE A 418 -7.61 -14.95 -37.68
N SER A 419 -6.79 -14.28 -36.87
CA SER A 419 -7.13 -13.91 -35.49
C SER A 419 -6.89 -12.43 -35.23
N TRP A 420 -7.70 -11.87 -34.34
CA TRP A 420 -7.57 -10.48 -33.88
C TRP A 420 -7.97 -10.35 -32.42
N GLU A 421 -7.73 -9.17 -31.86
CA GLU A 421 -8.06 -8.84 -30.47
C GLU A 421 -8.95 -7.59 -30.41
N THR A 422 -9.84 -7.55 -29.43
CA THR A 422 -10.62 -6.36 -29.08
C THR A 422 -10.74 -6.23 -27.57
N THR A 423 -11.15 -5.07 -27.07
CA THR A 423 -11.30 -4.76 -25.65
C THR A 423 -12.74 -4.37 -25.32
N VAL A 424 -13.24 -4.83 -24.18
CA VAL A 424 -14.59 -4.53 -23.72
C VAL A 424 -14.73 -3.04 -23.39
N VAL A 425 -15.82 -2.42 -23.83
CA VAL A 425 -16.07 -1.00 -23.58
C VAL A 425 -16.29 -0.74 -22.08
N LEU A 426 -15.65 0.31 -21.57
CA LEU A 426 -15.73 0.74 -20.17
C LEU A 426 -16.67 1.94 -19.98
N GLU A 427 -16.97 2.28 -18.72
CA GLU A 427 -17.67 3.53 -18.40
C GLU A 427 -16.85 4.75 -18.87
N LYS A 428 -17.50 5.77 -19.47
CA LYS A 428 -16.81 6.98 -20.01
C LYS A 428 -15.85 7.64 -19.02
N LYS A 429 -16.18 7.64 -17.73
CA LYS A 429 -15.34 8.23 -16.67
C LYS A 429 -14.01 7.50 -16.47
N LEU A 430 -13.96 6.18 -16.70
CA LEU A 430 -12.74 5.38 -16.54
C LEU A 430 -11.70 5.73 -17.60
N TYR A 431 -12.13 6.04 -18.83
CA TYR A 431 -11.22 6.50 -19.88
C TYR A 431 -10.50 7.79 -19.53
N LYS A 432 -11.12 8.71 -18.76
CA LYS A 432 -10.44 9.94 -18.30
C LYS A 432 -9.26 9.61 -17.40
N ILE A 433 -9.42 8.63 -16.50
CA ILE A 433 -8.38 8.18 -15.59
C ILE A 433 -7.28 7.42 -16.35
N LEU A 434 -7.65 6.52 -17.26
CA LEU A 434 -6.69 5.80 -18.09
C LEU A 434 -5.84 6.77 -18.93
N ASN A 435 -6.48 7.76 -19.56
CA ASN A 435 -5.75 8.80 -20.30
C ASN A 435 -4.85 9.64 -19.40
N TYR A 436 -5.28 9.98 -18.19
CA TYR A 436 -4.44 10.70 -17.21
C TYR A 436 -3.20 9.90 -16.78
N LEU A 437 -3.28 8.56 -16.83
CA LEU A 437 -2.16 7.65 -16.58
C LEU A 437 -1.35 7.33 -17.86
N ASP A 438 -1.59 8.05 -18.97
CA ASP A 438 -1.04 7.78 -20.29
C ASP A 438 -1.24 6.34 -20.77
N LEU A 439 -2.42 5.77 -20.50
CA LEU A 439 -2.81 4.44 -20.94
C LEU A 439 -3.79 4.51 -22.11
N VAL A 440 -3.41 3.89 -23.22
CA VAL A 440 -4.28 3.74 -24.39
C VAL A 440 -5.13 2.49 -24.23
N TYR A 441 -6.39 2.67 -23.86
CA TYR A 441 -7.39 1.60 -23.86
C TYR A 441 -8.36 1.80 -25.03
N LYS A 442 -8.30 0.90 -26.03
CA LYS A 442 -9.11 1.05 -27.25
C LYS A 442 -10.60 0.95 -26.88
N LYS A 443 -11.41 1.85 -27.45
CA LYS A 443 -12.86 1.63 -27.51
C LYS A 443 -13.07 0.49 -28.50
N GLY A 444 -13.68 -0.60 -28.02
CA GLY A 444 -13.96 -1.79 -28.82
C GLY A 444 -14.78 -1.52 -30.07
#